data_AF-A0A918GKP4-F1
#
_entry.id   AF-A0A918GKP4-F1
#
_cell.length_a   1.000
_cell.length_b   1.000
_cell.length_c   1.000
_cell.angle_alpha   90.00
_cell.angle_beta   90.00
_cell.angle_gamma   90.00
#
_symmetry.space_group_name_H-M   'P 1'
#
loop_
_entity.id
_entity.type
_entity.pdbx_description
1 polymer ?
#
loop_
_entity_poly.entity_id
_entity_poly.type
_entity_poly.pdbx_seq_one_letter_code
_entity_poly.pdbx_strand_id
1 'polypeptide(L)'
;MARKVTAVLGAAIMAAGTFVALAPTVSAAPVDTMHTALQRDLGLTSAEATVRLADEATASRADRTIRKRLGHRFGGSWYDAATGSLVVGATDPASARTARAAGAEVRMVTRSEATLDRLKARLDANRAAVPASVIGWHVDVTTNSIVVSVRPNALADAHRFAKASGVPMQAVRVQASTEAPRPLIDVVGGNAYYIGSGTRCSIGFSVNGGFITAGHCGRRGATTSQPSGTFSGSSFPGDDMAYVAVSSGNTMIAAVNNYNGGRVAVAGSQDAPVGSSICRSGSTTGWHCGTIQARNSTVNYPEGSVYGLIRTTVCAEPGDSGGSAISGNQAQGVTSGGSGNCRTGGTTYFQPVNEILQTYGRTLLTSGGGGNPPDPADCDGASATYTGSLSSGGQQAQPNGSYYYSSASGGHLGCLTGPSGTDFDLYLQKWNGSTWQTVASGTTPAASERVTYTGTAGYYRWIVHAYSGSGSYSLAAGRP
;
A
#
# COMPACT_ATOMS: atom_id res chain seq x y z
N MET A 1 83.17 29.99 27.71
CA MET A 1 82.67 31.29 27.22
C MET A 1 81.16 31.20 27.02
N ALA A 2 80.45 32.23 27.46
CA ALA A 2 79.01 32.26 27.64
C ALA A 2 78.21 32.29 26.33
N ARG A 3 77.04 31.64 26.33
CA ARG A 3 75.73 32.31 26.20
C ARG A 3 74.59 31.30 26.32
N LYS A 4 73.75 31.50 27.34
CA LYS A 4 72.45 30.86 27.52
C LYS A 4 71.45 31.49 26.54
N VAL A 5 70.71 30.67 25.81
CA VAL A 5 69.48 31.07 25.11
C VAL A 5 68.37 30.18 25.65
N THR A 6 67.39 30.81 26.29
CA THR A 6 66.23 30.21 26.92
C THR A 6 65.18 29.92 25.84
N ALA A 7 64.85 28.65 25.61
CA ALA A 7 63.75 28.24 24.75
C ALA A 7 62.48 28.06 25.59
N VAL A 8 61.44 28.84 25.30
CA VAL A 8 60.10 28.72 25.91
C VAL A 8 59.34 27.65 25.14
N LEU A 9 59.02 26.53 25.80
CA LEU A 9 58.09 25.52 25.29
C LEU A 9 56.65 26.03 25.49
N GLY A 10 55.98 26.38 24.39
CA GLY A 10 54.53 26.59 24.37
C GLY A 10 53.81 25.24 24.30
N ALA A 11 53.08 24.89 25.37
CA ALA A 11 52.23 23.71 25.39
C ALA A 11 50.95 23.98 24.59
N ALA A 12 50.81 23.30 23.44
CA ALA A 12 49.56 23.26 22.68
C ALA A 12 48.59 22.29 23.35
N ILE A 13 47.54 22.82 23.98
CA ILE A 13 46.41 22.04 24.49
C ILE A 13 45.53 21.67 23.29
N MET A 14 45.58 20.42 22.84
CA MET A 14 44.61 19.88 21.89
C MET A 14 43.30 19.57 22.62
N ALA A 15 42.29 20.41 22.43
CA ALA A 15 40.93 20.13 22.85
C ALA A 15 40.33 19.07 21.90
N ALA A 16 40.20 17.83 22.39
CA ALA A 16 39.45 16.78 21.71
C ALA A 16 37.95 17.10 21.76
N GLY A 17 37.42 17.70 20.70
CA GLY A 17 35.99 17.89 20.52
C GLY A 17 35.31 16.56 20.22
N THR A 18 34.49 16.07 21.16
CA THR A 18 33.57 14.95 20.93
C THR A 18 32.48 15.38 19.96
N PHE A 19 32.59 14.97 18.70
CA PHE A 19 31.49 15.04 17.74
C PHE A 19 30.42 14.02 18.15
N VAL A 20 29.33 14.48 18.75
CA VAL A 20 28.10 13.68 18.89
C VAL A 20 27.43 13.64 17.52
N ALA A 21 27.58 12.51 16.82
CA ALA A 21 26.83 12.24 15.60
C ALA A 21 25.35 12.04 15.97
N LEU A 22 24.53 13.07 15.78
CA LEU A 22 23.08 12.95 15.78
C LEU A 22 22.68 12.23 14.49
N ALA A 23 22.46 10.92 14.58
CA ALA A 23 21.80 10.19 13.52
C ALA A 23 20.35 10.72 13.39
N PRO A 24 19.87 11.07 12.19
CA PRO A 24 18.48 11.41 12.02
C PRO A 24 17.64 10.18 12.36
N THR A 25 16.80 10.29 13.37
CA THR A 25 15.75 9.31 13.64
C THR A 25 14.76 9.38 12.49
N VAL A 26 14.90 8.47 11.54
CA VAL A 26 13.81 8.15 10.62
C VAL A 26 12.66 7.68 11.49
N SER A 27 11.67 8.55 11.72
CA SER A 27 10.42 8.13 12.35
C SER A 27 9.74 7.20 11.37
N ALA A 28 9.97 5.90 11.53
CA ALA A 28 9.07 4.90 10.99
C ALA A 28 7.66 5.28 11.46
N ALA A 29 6.68 5.25 10.55
CA ALA A 29 5.29 5.32 10.95
C ALA A 29 5.04 4.32 12.09
N PRO A 30 4.16 4.60 13.07
CA PRO A 30 3.84 3.65 14.11
C PRO A 30 3.43 2.34 13.44
N VAL A 31 4.23 1.29 13.62
CA VAL A 31 3.78 -0.06 13.30
C VAL A 31 2.67 -0.36 14.30
N ASP A 32 1.43 -0.42 13.83
CA ASP A 32 0.31 -0.88 14.64
C ASP A 32 0.72 -2.20 15.30
N THR A 33 0.75 -2.20 16.63
CA THR A 33 0.99 -3.43 17.36
C THR A 33 -0.22 -4.35 17.18
N MET A 34 -0.03 -5.68 17.28
CA MET A 34 -1.17 -6.62 17.28
C MET A 34 -2.24 -6.20 18.28
N HIS A 35 -1.84 -5.66 19.44
CA HIS A 35 -2.74 -5.14 20.46
C HIS A 35 -3.62 -3.98 19.97
N THR A 36 -3.04 -3.00 19.28
CA THR A 36 -3.80 -1.89 18.66
C THR A 36 -4.75 -2.39 17.56
N ALA A 37 -4.28 -3.34 16.74
CA ALA A 37 -5.10 -3.94 15.69
C ALA A 37 -6.30 -4.73 16.27
N LEU A 38 -6.09 -5.50 17.34
CA LEU A 38 -7.17 -6.23 18.01
C LEU A 38 -8.25 -5.31 18.57
N GLN A 39 -7.89 -4.13 19.11
CA GLN A 39 -8.86 -3.15 19.57
C GLN A 39 -9.72 -2.62 18.42
N ARG A 40 -9.08 -2.22 17.31
CA ARG A 40 -9.74 -1.69 16.13
C ARG A 40 -10.64 -2.73 15.45
N ASP A 41 -10.11 -3.93 15.22
CA ASP A 41 -10.71 -4.91 14.31
C ASP A 41 -11.72 -5.83 15.00
N LEU A 42 -11.51 -6.12 16.29
CA LEU A 42 -12.40 -6.99 17.07
C LEU A 42 -13.26 -6.21 18.07
N GLY A 43 -13.15 -4.88 18.11
CA GLY A 43 -13.92 -4.02 19.00
C GLY A 43 -13.58 -4.19 20.49
N LEU A 44 -12.34 -4.61 20.79
CA LEU A 44 -11.88 -4.84 22.17
C LEU A 44 -11.36 -3.55 22.81
N THR A 45 -11.52 -3.41 24.11
CA THR A 45 -10.77 -2.42 24.90
C THR A 45 -9.30 -2.84 25.03
N SER A 46 -8.42 -1.89 25.36
CA SER A 46 -7.00 -2.18 25.64
C SER A 46 -6.81 -3.28 26.71
N ALA A 47 -7.65 -3.28 27.74
CA ALA A 47 -7.61 -4.30 28.80
C ALA A 47 -8.04 -5.68 28.25
N GLU A 48 -9.13 -5.74 27.51
CA GLU A 48 -9.63 -6.98 26.90
C GLU A 48 -8.65 -7.54 25.86
N ALA A 49 -8.02 -6.71 25.04
CA ALA A 49 -6.99 -7.14 24.10
C ALA A 49 -5.77 -7.76 24.81
N THR A 50 -5.42 -7.25 25.99
CA THR A 50 -4.34 -7.80 26.82
C THR A 50 -4.71 -9.18 27.36
N VAL A 51 -5.91 -9.31 27.92
CA VAL A 51 -6.44 -10.58 28.44
C VAL A 51 -6.57 -11.61 27.32
N ARG A 52 -7.13 -11.20 26.18
CA ARG A 52 -7.30 -12.04 24.98
C ARG A 52 -5.99 -12.68 24.53
N LEU A 53 -4.92 -11.89 24.42
CA LEU A 53 -3.60 -12.40 24.03
C LEU A 53 -3.02 -13.38 25.06
N ALA A 54 -3.23 -13.13 26.36
CA ALA A 54 -2.76 -14.02 27.43
C ALA A 54 -3.52 -15.36 27.43
N ASP A 55 -4.83 -15.32 27.23
CA ASP A 55 -5.70 -16.48 27.16
C ASP A 55 -5.41 -17.34 25.92
N GLU A 56 -5.30 -16.73 24.74
CA GLU A 56 -4.94 -17.42 23.50
C GLU A 56 -3.55 -18.06 23.59
N ALA A 57 -2.59 -17.43 24.27
CA ALA A 57 -1.28 -18.01 24.52
C ALA A 57 -1.36 -19.24 25.43
N THR A 58 -2.22 -19.20 26.45
CA THR A 58 -2.49 -20.34 27.34
C THR A 58 -3.20 -21.47 26.60
N ALA A 59 -4.26 -21.16 25.85
CA ALA A 59 -4.98 -22.10 25.00
C ALA A 59 -4.04 -22.78 23.99
N SER A 60 -3.16 -22.02 23.33
CA SER A 60 -2.18 -22.57 22.38
C SER A 60 -1.19 -23.55 23.02
N ARG A 61 -0.78 -23.33 24.28
CA ARG A 61 0.08 -24.26 25.02
C ARG A 61 -0.66 -25.54 25.41
N ALA A 62 -1.91 -25.40 25.87
CA ALA A 62 -2.77 -26.53 26.21
C ALA A 62 -3.08 -27.40 24.98
N ASP A 63 -3.41 -26.78 23.85
CA ASP A 63 -3.70 -27.47 22.58
C ASP A 63 -2.55 -28.39 22.17
N ARG A 64 -1.32 -27.86 22.09
CA ARG A 64 -0.14 -28.65 21.71
C ARG A 64 0.06 -29.87 22.62
N THR A 65 -0.14 -29.68 23.93
CA THR A 65 -0.02 -30.76 24.92
C THR A 65 -1.09 -31.83 24.72
N ILE A 66 -2.34 -31.42 24.57
CA ILE A 66 -3.49 -32.32 24.46
C ILE A 66 -3.45 -33.07 23.12
N ARG A 67 -3.21 -32.37 22.01
CA ARG A 67 -3.05 -32.97 20.68
C ARG A 67 -1.98 -34.06 20.67
N LYS A 68 -0.81 -33.80 21.28
CA LYS A 68 0.27 -34.79 21.41
C LYS A 68 -0.13 -36.00 22.25
N ARG A 69 -0.83 -35.79 23.37
CA ARG A 69 -1.25 -36.87 24.28
C ARG A 69 -2.36 -37.74 23.69
N LEU A 70 -3.31 -37.14 22.97
CA LEU A 70 -4.47 -37.84 22.43
C LEU A 70 -4.23 -38.48 21.06
N GLY A 71 -3.30 -37.95 20.26
CA GLY A 71 -2.95 -38.50 18.95
C GLY A 71 -4.19 -38.70 18.07
N HIS A 72 -4.40 -39.92 17.56
CA HIS A 72 -5.52 -40.25 16.67
C HIS A 72 -6.92 -40.15 17.29
N ARG A 73 -7.02 -40.01 18.63
CA ARG A 73 -8.28 -39.85 19.39
C ARG A 73 -8.65 -38.38 19.60
N PHE A 74 -7.79 -37.46 19.18
CA PHE A 74 -8.05 -36.03 19.27
C PHE A 74 -9.17 -35.63 18.30
N GLY A 75 -10.24 -35.01 18.82
CA GLY A 75 -11.42 -34.59 18.05
C GLY A 75 -11.35 -33.18 17.45
N GLY A 76 -10.19 -32.52 17.58
CA GLY A 76 -10.01 -31.11 17.23
C GLY A 76 -10.12 -30.20 18.45
N SER A 77 -9.72 -28.94 18.29
CA SER A 77 -9.83 -27.91 19.32
C SER A 77 -10.11 -26.55 18.69
N TRP A 78 -10.70 -25.64 19.46
CA TRP A 78 -10.91 -24.25 19.08
C TRP A 78 -10.88 -23.37 20.32
N TYR A 79 -10.59 -22.09 20.12
CA TYR A 79 -10.66 -21.08 21.17
C TYR A 79 -12.08 -20.52 21.24
N ASP A 80 -12.67 -20.54 22.43
CA ASP A 80 -13.95 -19.87 22.68
C ASP A 80 -13.68 -18.48 23.23
N ALA A 81 -13.91 -17.48 22.39
CA ALA A 81 -13.71 -16.08 22.72
C ALA A 81 -14.63 -15.57 23.83
N ALA A 82 -15.80 -16.17 24.02
CA ALA A 82 -16.76 -15.77 25.03
C ALA A 82 -16.35 -16.25 26.43
N THR A 83 -15.71 -17.43 26.51
CA THR A 83 -15.24 -18.01 27.78
C THR A 83 -13.73 -17.88 28.01
N GLY A 84 -12.99 -17.32 27.05
CA GLY A 84 -11.53 -17.17 27.12
C GLY A 84 -10.77 -18.50 27.12
N SER A 85 -11.42 -19.61 26.74
CA SER A 85 -10.93 -20.95 27.03
C SER A 85 -10.70 -21.80 25.78
N LEU A 86 -9.78 -22.76 25.88
CA LEU A 86 -9.62 -23.81 24.87
C LEU A 86 -10.72 -24.85 25.05
N VAL A 87 -11.48 -25.12 23.99
CA VAL A 87 -12.41 -26.25 23.95
C VAL A 87 -11.82 -27.37 23.10
N VAL A 88 -11.88 -28.60 23.60
CA VAL A 88 -11.37 -29.80 22.92
C VAL A 88 -12.51 -30.76 22.62
N GLY A 89 -12.59 -31.19 21.35
CA GLY A 89 -13.39 -32.31 20.92
C GLY A 89 -12.80 -33.63 21.45
N ALA A 90 -13.54 -34.36 22.28
CA ALA A 90 -13.15 -35.69 22.77
C ALA A 90 -14.05 -36.78 22.17
N THR A 91 -13.45 -37.84 21.63
CA THR A 91 -14.18 -38.98 21.05
C THR A 91 -14.66 -40.01 22.07
N ASP A 92 -14.16 -39.91 23.31
CA ASP A 92 -14.46 -40.86 24.38
C ASP A 92 -14.16 -40.26 25.78
N PRO A 93 -14.69 -40.86 26.87
CA PRO A 93 -14.51 -40.33 28.22
C PRO A 93 -13.07 -40.27 28.73
N ALA A 94 -12.16 -41.12 28.25
CA ALA A 94 -10.76 -41.09 28.67
C ALA A 94 -10.04 -39.88 28.05
N SER A 95 -10.27 -39.64 26.76
CA SER A 95 -9.80 -38.44 26.05
C SER A 95 -10.31 -37.16 26.72
N ALA A 96 -11.58 -37.15 27.13
CA ALA A 96 -12.18 -36.05 27.88
C ALA A 96 -11.47 -35.77 29.21
N ARG A 97 -11.12 -36.81 29.98
CA ARG A 97 -10.36 -36.64 31.23
C ARG A 97 -8.97 -36.06 30.99
N THR A 98 -8.26 -36.54 29.97
CA THR A 98 -6.93 -36.01 29.61
C THR A 98 -6.98 -34.54 29.20
N ALA A 99 -8.01 -34.12 28.45
CA ALA A 99 -8.19 -32.72 28.05
C ALA A 99 -8.51 -31.81 29.24
N ARG A 100 -9.45 -32.21 30.13
CA ARG A 100 -9.76 -31.45 31.35
C ARG A 100 -8.56 -31.33 32.29
N ALA A 101 -7.77 -32.39 32.44
CA ALA A 101 -6.55 -32.37 33.25
C ALA A 101 -5.47 -31.40 32.71
N ALA A 102 -5.60 -30.96 31.46
CA ALA A 102 -4.74 -29.95 30.84
C ALA A 102 -5.40 -28.56 30.77
N GLY A 103 -6.51 -28.35 31.47
CA GLY A 103 -7.19 -27.06 31.58
C GLY A 103 -8.13 -26.72 30.43
N ALA A 104 -8.48 -27.68 29.56
CA ALA A 104 -9.41 -27.45 28.47
C ALA A 104 -10.87 -27.77 28.89
N GLU A 105 -11.80 -26.99 28.34
CA GLU A 105 -13.19 -27.40 28.26
C GLU A 105 -13.34 -28.56 27.26
N VAL A 106 -14.36 -29.39 27.44
CA VAL A 106 -14.54 -30.58 26.61
C VAL A 106 -15.92 -30.63 26.01
N ARG A 107 -15.97 -30.84 24.69
CA ARG A 107 -17.17 -31.21 23.96
C ARG A 107 -17.02 -32.64 23.44
N MET A 108 -18.00 -33.49 23.74
CA MET A 108 -18.02 -34.84 23.17
C MET A 108 -18.35 -34.77 21.68
N VAL A 109 -17.58 -35.48 20.87
CA VAL A 109 -17.73 -35.51 19.41
C VAL A 109 -17.68 -36.93 18.86
N THR A 110 -18.26 -37.15 17.68
CA THR A 110 -18.37 -38.49 17.09
C THR A 110 -17.13 -38.93 16.31
N ARG A 111 -16.37 -37.99 15.76
CA ARG A 111 -15.23 -38.24 14.85
C ARG A 111 -13.97 -37.61 15.40
N SER A 112 -12.84 -38.29 15.29
CA SER A 112 -11.54 -37.65 15.49
C SER A 112 -11.21 -36.69 14.34
N GLU A 113 -10.37 -35.69 14.60
CA GLU A 113 -9.84 -34.78 13.57
C GLU A 113 -9.13 -35.57 12.47
N ALA A 114 -8.33 -36.58 12.83
CA ALA A 114 -7.68 -37.47 11.88
C ALA A 114 -8.68 -38.23 10.98
N THR A 115 -9.89 -38.51 11.48
CA THR A 115 -10.96 -39.11 10.66
C THR A 115 -11.54 -38.09 9.69
N LEU A 116 -11.77 -36.85 10.16
CA LEU A 116 -12.24 -35.77 9.30
C LEU A 116 -11.21 -35.41 8.22
N ASP A 117 -9.93 -35.33 8.55
CA ASP A 117 -8.85 -35.08 7.58
C ASP A 117 -8.82 -36.14 6.46
N ARG A 118 -8.97 -37.42 6.83
CA ARG A 118 -9.06 -38.51 5.83
C ARG A 118 -10.28 -38.37 4.93
N LEU A 119 -11.39 -37.84 5.42
CA LEU A 119 -12.58 -37.58 4.62
C LEU A 119 -12.38 -36.36 3.71
N LYS A 120 -11.81 -35.27 4.22
CA LYS A 120 -11.45 -34.08 3.43
C LYS A 120 -10.49 -34.45 2.30
N ALA A 121 -9.49 -35.30 2.56
CA ALA A 121 -8.53 -35.76 1.57
C ALA A 121 -9.19 -36.47 0.37
N ARG A 122 -10.38 -37.08 0.55
CA ARG A 122 -11.13 -37.67 -0.57
C ARG A 122 -11.73 -36.60 -1.49
N LEU A 123 -12.21 -35.48 -0.93
CA LEU A 123 -12.63 -34.32 -1.73
C LEU A 123 -11.43 -33.72 -2.47
N ASP A 124 -10.30 -33.56 -1.78
CA ASP A 124 -9.05 -33.03 -2.38
C ASP A 124 -8.57 -33.89 -3.55
N ALA A 125 -8.65 -35.22 -3.42
CA ALA A 125 -8.29 -36.17 -4.46
C ALA A 125 -9.22 -36.08 -5.69
N ASN A 126 -10.47 -35.64 -5.50
CA ASN A 126 -11.46 -35.51 -6.56
C ASN A 126 -11.58 -34.07 -7.11
N ARG A 127 -10.57 -33.21 -6.90
CA ARG A 127 -10.59 -31.79 -7.29
C ARG A 127 -10.93 -31.53 -8.77
N ALA A 128 -10.64 -32.47 -9.66
CA ALA A 128 -10.93 -32.34 -11.09
C ALA A 128 -12.44 -32.42 -11.41
N ALA A 129 -13.24 -33.02 -10.53
CA ALA A 129 -14.69 -33.16 -10.68
C ALA A 129 -15.48 -32.07 -9.93
N VAL A 130 -14.82 -31.03 -9.41
CA VAL A 130 -15.44 -29.97 -8.63
C VAL A 130 -16.34 -29.11 -9.54
N PRO A 131 -17.65 -28.98 -9.24
CA PRO A 131 -18.51 -28.05 -9.94
C PRO A 131 -18.07 -26.60 -9.73
N ALA A 132 -18.16 -25.74 -10.75
CA ALA A 132 -17.79 -24.31 -10.66
C ALA A 132 -18.62 -23.51 -9.63
N SER A 133 -19.73 -24.07 -9.15
CA SER A 133 -20.57 -23.52 -8.09
C SER A 133 -20.02 -23.77 -6.68
N VAL A 134 -19.15 -24.77 -6.50
CA VAL A 134 -18.49 -25.08 -5.22
C VAL A 134 -17.33 -24.11 -5.01
N ILE A 135 -17.36 -23.42 -3.87
CA ILE A 135 -16.41 -22.36 -3.51
C ILE A 135 -15.19 -22.94 -2.78
N GLY A 136 -15.42 -23.92 -1.90
CA GLY A 136 -14.35 -24.57 -1.13
C GLY A 136 -14.88 -25.59 -0.12
N TRP A 137 -13.97 -26.28 0.56
CA TRP A 137 -14.31 -27.24 1.61
C TRP A 137 -13.22 -27.33 2.70
N HIS A 138 -13.63 -27.58 3.94
CA HIS A 138 -12.72 -27.67 5.09
C HIS A 138 -13.24 -28.61 6.19
N VAL A 139 -12.34 -29.02 7.08
CA VAL A 139 -12.70 -29.68 8.35
C VAL A 139 -13.16 -28.60 9.32
N ASP A 140 -14.39 -28.72 9.81
CA ASP A 140 -14.90 -27.89 10.89
C ASP A 140 -14.99 -28.71 12.18
N VAL A 141 -13.99 -28.51 13.05
CA VAL A 141 -13.90 -29.17 14.35
C VAL A 141 -14.99 -28.69 15.32
N THR A 142 -15.56 -27.50 15.10
CA THR A 142 -16.61 -26.94 15.96
C THR A 142 -17.96 -27.61 15.71
N THR A 143 -18.21 -28.09 14.50
CA THR A 143 -19.42 -28.88 14.17
C THR A 143 -19.13 -30.36 13.94
N ASN A 144 -17.87 -30.80 14.11
CA ASN A 144 -17.39 -32.15 13.89
C ASN A 144 -17.76 -32.72 12.50
N SER A 145 -17.62 -31.87 11.47
CA SER A 145 -18.06 -32.14 10.10
C SER A 145 -17.06 -31.63 9.05
N ILE A 146 -17.29 -32.01 7.80
CA ILE A 146 -16.67 -31.42 6.61
C ILE A 146 -17.66 -30.42 6.03
N VAL A 147 -17.29 -29.14 6.04
CA VAL A 147 -18.12 -28.10 5.46
C VAL A 147 -17.76 -27.95 3.98
N VAL A 148 -18.76 -27.96 3.11
CA VAL A 148 -18.62 -27.65 1.68
C VAL A 148 -19.40 -26.37 1.37
N SER A 149 -18.67 -25.31 1.06
CA SER A 149 -19.23 -24.00 0.71
C SER A 149 -19.57 -23.93 -0.76
N VAL A 150 -20.77 -23.44 -1.08
CA VAL A 150 -21.31 -23.44 -2.45
C VAL A 150 -22.21 -22.23 -2.67
N ARG A 151 -22.37 -21.80 -3.94
CA ARG A 151 -23.28 -20.69 -4.27
C ARG A 151 -24.71 -20.98 -3.76
N PRO A 152 -25.49 -19.95 -3.35
CA PRO A 152 -26.77 -20.15 -2.67
C PRO A 152 -27.76 -21.06 -3.41
N ASN A 153 -27.80 -21.00 -4.73
CA ASN A 153 -28.73 -21.77 -5.57
C ASN A 153 -28.17 -23.12 -6.04
N ALA A 154 -27.06 -23.60 -5.47
CA ALA A 154 -26.33 -24.77 -5.96
C ALA A 154 -26.02 -25.81 -4.86
N LEU A 155 -26.78 -25.85 -3.75
CA LEU A 155 -26.58 -26.80 -2.65
C LEU A 155 -26.50 -28.26 -3.10
N ALA A 156 -27.31 -28.64 -4.11
CA ALA A 156 -27.30 -29.99 -4.65
C ALA A 156 -25.97 -30.39 -5.31
N ASP A 157 -25.21 -29.42 -5.84
CA ASP A 157 -23.91 -29.65 -6.47
C ASP A 157 -22.88 -30.08 -5.43
N ALA A 158 -22.88 -29.45 -4.26
CA ALA A 158 -22.02 -29.81 -3.14
C ALA A 158 -22.32 -31.23 -2.63
N HIS A 159 -23.60 -31.61 -2.49
CA HIS A 159 -23.99 -32.97 -2.12
C HIS A 159 -23.53 -34.01 -3.15
N ARG A 160 -23.72 -33.73 -4.45
CA ARG A 160 -23.26 -34.64 -5.51
C ARG A 160 -21.75 -34.78 -5.52
N PHE A 161 -21.01 -33.67 -5.38
CA PHE A 161 -19.56 -33.67 -5.29
C PHE A 161 -19.04 -34.48 -4.09
N ALA A 162 -19.63 -34.28 -2.91
CA ALA A 162 -19.22 -35.00 -1.71
C ALA A 162 -19.52 -36.51 -1.80
N LYS A 163 -20.70 -36.88 -2.31
CA LYS A 163 -21.09 -38.27 -2.57
C LYS A 163 -20.17 -38.93 -3.60
N ALA A 164 -19.89 -38.25 -4.71
CA ALA A 164 -18.98 -38.74 -5.75
C ALA A 164 -17.55 -38.92 -5.24
N SER A 165 -17.14 -38.11 -4.25
CA SER A 165 -15.85 -38.23 -3.58
C SER A 165 -15.84 -39.30 -2.46
N GLY A 166 -16.93 -40.05 -2.27
CA GLY A 166 -17.00 -41.12 -1.27
C GLY A 166 -16.97 -40.62 0.18
N VAL A 167 -17.41 -39.38 0.44
CA VAL A 167 -17.58 -38.86 1.80
C VAL A 167 -18.96 -39.25 2.33
N PRO A 168 -19.07 -39.88 3.52
CA PRO A 168 -20.38 -40.18 4.10
C PRO A 168 -21.16 -38.90 4.38
N MET A 169 -22.41 -38.83 3.91
CA MET A 169 -23.21 -37.60 4.01
C MET A 169 -23.47 -37.17 5.46
N GLN A 170 -23.47 -38.09 6.43
CA GLN A 170 -23.56 -37.74 7.86
C GLN A 170 -22.35 -36.96 8.39
N ALA A 171 -21.26 -36.90 7.63
CA ALA A 171 -20.07 -36.12 7.94
C ALA A 171 -19.99 -34.81 7.14
N VAL A 172 -20.95 -34.53 6.25
CA VAL A 172 -20.93 -33.36 5.36
C VAL A 172 -21.97 -32.35 5.82
N ARG A 173 -21.54 -31.08 5.90
CA ARG A 173 -22.43 -29.92 6.07
C ARG A 173 -22.27 -29.04 4.84
N VAL A 174 -23.36 -28.77 4.14
CA VAL A 174 -23.33 -27.82 3.01
C VAL A 174 -23.66 -26.43 3.51
N GLN A 175 -22.88 -25.44 3.08
CA GLN A 175 -23.06 -24.05 3.45
C GLN A 175 -23.25 -23.20 2.20
N ALA A 176 -24.39 -22.52 2.11
CA ALA A 176 -24.58 -21.46 1.13
C ALA A 176 -23.62 -20.31 1.44
N SER A 177 -22.86 -19.86 0.45
CA SER A 177 -21.95 -18.72 0.57
C SER A 177 -21.96 -17.89 -0.70
N THR A 178 -21.90 -16.57 -0.54
CA THR A 178 -21.72 -15.60 -1.63
C THR A 178 -20.25 -15.27 -1.87
N GLU A 179 -19.33 -15.94 -1.17
CA GLU A 179 -17.89 -15.74 -1.33
C GLU A 179 -17.40 -16.13 -2.72
N ALA A 180 -16.43 -15.36 -3.21
CA ALA A 180 -15.72 -15.62 -4.46
C ALA A 180 -14.22 -15.33 -4.25
N PRO A 181 -13.49 -16.20 -3.53
CA PRO A 181 -12.10 -15.97 -3.18
C PRO A 181 -11.23 -15.87 -4.44
N ARG A 182 -10.28 -14.94 -4.41
CA ARG A 182 -9.26 -14.74 -5.46
C ARG A 182 -7.91 -14.49 -4.78
N PRO A 183 -6.78 -14.90 -5.40
CA PRO A 183 -5.47 -14.50 -4.90
C PRO A 183 -5.36 -12.97 -4.84
N LEU A 184 -4.87 -12.45 -3.71
CA LEU A 184 -4.53 -11.04 -3.57
C LEU A 184 -3.14 -10.81 -4.16
N ILE A 185 -2.98 -9.78 -4.97
CA ILE A 185 -1.69 -9.41 -5.57
C ILE A 185 -1.49 -7.89 -5.50
N ASP A 186 -0.28 -7.48 -5.12
CA ASP A 186 0.14 -6.10 -5.13
C ASP A 186 0.50 -5.67 -6.56
N VAL A 187 -0.14 -4.61 -7.04
CA VAL A 187 0.25 -3.87 -8.25
C VAL A 187 1.30 -2.85 -7.82
N VAL A 188 2.55 -3.08 -8.21
CA VAL A 188 3.71 -2.26 -7.84
C VAL A 188 4.43 -1.85 -9.12
N GLY A 189 4.85 -0.58 -9.23
CA GLY A 189 5.66 -0.12 -10.35
C GLY A 189 6.92 -0.96 -10.53
N GLY A 190 7.29 -1.25 -11.77
CA GLY A 190 8.45 -2.07 -12.14
C GLY A 190 8.20 -3.58 -12.21
N ASN A 191 7.16 -4.10 -11.55
CA ASN A 191 6.82 -5.53 -11.62
C ASN A 191 6.34 -5.94 -13.01
N ALA A 192 6.54 -7.21 -13.36
CA ALA A 192 6.04 -7.79 -14.60
C ALA A 192 4.51 -7.82 -14.61
N TYR A 193 3.93 -7.64 -15.81
CA TYR A 193 2.59 -8.09 -16.14
C TYR A 193 2.60 -8.70 -17.55
N TYR A 194 1.61 -9.53 -17.84
CA TYR A 194 1.53 -10.27 -19.09
C TYR A 194 0.28 -9.90 -19.88
N ILE A 195 0.41 -9.76 -21.19
CA ILE A 195 -0.69 -9.43 -22.11
C ILE A 195 -1.01 -10.65 -22.98
N GLY A 196 -2.30 -10.97 -23.09
CA GLY A 196 -2.80 -12.04 -23.97
C GLY A 196 -2.12 -13.38 -23.70
N SER A 197 -1.47 -13.96 -24.73
CA SER A 197 -0.84 -15.27 -24.66
C SER A 197 0.63 -15.27 -24.21
N GLY A 198 1.20 -14.13 -23.79
CA GLY A 198 2.53 -14.15 -23.14
C GLY A 198 3.45 -12.94 -23.32
N THR A 199 3.04 -11.85 -23.98
CA THR A 199 3.87 -10.64 -24.05
C THR A 199 4.12 -10.11 -22.65
N ARG A 200 5.40 -9.90 -22.27
CA ARG A 200 5.78 -9.35 -20.96
C ARG A 200 6.11 -7.88 -21.08
N CYS A 201 5.47 -7.07 -20.25
CA CYS A 201 5.84 -5.68 -20.01
C CYS A 201 5.96 -5.44 -18.49
N SER A 202 6.34 -4.23 -18.13
CA SER A 202 6.48 -3.79 -16.75
C SER A 202 5.43 -2.75 -16.40
N ILE A 203 4.91 -2.82 -15.18
CA ILE A 203 3.97 -1.86 -14.62
C ILE A 203 4.68 -0.51 -14.47
N GLY A 204 4.06 0.58 -14.91
CA GLY A 204 4.60 1.93 -14.76
C GLY A 204 4.34 2.45 -13.36
N PHE A 205 3.14 2.97 -13.13
CA PHE A 205 2.74 3.45 -11.80
C PHE A 205 1.30 3.07 -11.51
N SER A 206 1.03 2.78 -10.24
CA SER A 206 -0.32 2.60 -9.73
C SER A 206 -1.09 3.93 -9.79
N VAL A 207 -2.30 3.88 -10.32
CA VAL A 207 -3.23 5.02 -10.42
C VAL A 207 -4.62 4.59 -9.94
N ASN A 208 -5.52 5.54 -9.70
CA ASN A 208 -6.87 5.20 -9.27
C ASN A 208 -7.56 4.24 -10.27
N GLY A 209 -7.86 3.03 -9.79
CA GLY A 209 -8.50 1.97 -10.56
C GLY A 209 -7.58 1.15 -11.46
N GLY A 210 -6.26 1.32 -11.41
CA GLY A 210 -5.34 0.42 -12.10
C GLY A 210 -3.88 0.87 -12.14
N PHE A 211 -3.26 0.74 -13.31
CA PHE A 211 -1.89 1.22 -13.53
C PHE A 211 -1.70 1.77 -14.94
N ILE A 212 -0.72 2.66 -15.08
CA ILE A 212 -0.25 3.18 -16.36
C ILE A 212 0.96 2.39 -16.86
N THR A 213 1.11 2.30 -18.18
CA THR A 213 2.17 1.55 -18.87
C THR A 213 2.36 2.12 -20.29
N ALA A 214 3.22 1.50 -21.10
CA ALA A 214 3.44 1.92 -22.48
C ALA A 214 2.32 1.45 -23.42
N GLY A 215 2.01 2.26 -24.42
CA GLY A 215 0.98 1.97 -25.43
C GLY A 215 1.34 0.78 -26.32
N HIS A 216 2.61 0.67 -26.72
CA HIS A 216 3.07 -0.42 -27.57
C HIS A 216 2.96 -1.82 -26.92
N CYS A 217 2.77 -1.90 -25.59
CA CYS A 217 2.59 -3.18 -24.88
C CYS A 217 1.28 -3.89 -25.21
N GLY A 218 0.23 -3.15 -25.57
CA GLY A 218 -1.09 -3.73 -25.79
C GLY A 218 -2.11 -2.74 -26.35
N ARG A 219 -3.07 -3.27 -27.12
CA ARG A 219 -4.18 -2.49 -27.68
C ARG A 219 -5.32 -2.38 -26.68
N ARG A 220 -6.18 -1.37 -26.85
CA ARG A 220 -7.44 -1.26 -26.09
C ARG A 220 -8.25 -2.56 -26.19
N GLY A 221 -8.73 -3.03 -25.04
CA GLY A 221 -9.46 -4.30 -24.90
C GLY A 221 -8.58 -5.53 -24.65
N ALA A 222 -7.25 -5.44 -24.78
CA ALA A 222 -6.36 -6.54 -24.43
C ALA A 222 -6.44 -6.84 -22.92
N THR A 223 -6.48 -8.12 -22.57
CA THR A 223 -6.52 -8.58 -21.18
C THR A 223 -5.12 -8.82 -20.62
N THR A 224 -4.94 -8.57 -19.33
CA THR A 224 -3.68 -8.83 -18.62
C THR A 224 -3.82 -9.92 -17.58
N SER A 225 -2.69 -10.53 -17.22
CA SER A 225 -2.54 -11.41 -16.06
C SER A 225 -1.34 -11.00 -15.21
N GLN A 226 -1.45 -11.21 -13.90
CA GLN A 226 -0.43 -10.89 -12.91
C GLN A 226 0.05 -9.43 -12.98
N PRO A 227 -0.82 -8.42 -12.77
CA PRO A 227 -2.20 -8.50 -12.27
C PRO A 227 -3.26 -8.70 -13.37
N SER A 228 -4.43 -9.20 -12.97
CA SER A 228 -5.57 -9.32 -13.88
C SER A 228 -6.20 -7.96 -14.19
N GLY A 229 -6.45 -7.67 -15.47
CA GLY A 229 -6.89 -6.35 -15.90
C GLY A 229 -7.21 -6.26 -17.39
N THR A 230 -7.51 -5.07 -17.86
CA THR A 230 -7.82 -4.79 -19.27
C THR A 230 -7.32 -3.41 -19.67
N PHE A 231 -6.67 -3.32 -20.83
CA PHE A 231 -6.27 -2.05 -21.44
C PHE A 231 -7.51 -1.22 -21.76
N SER A 232 -7.77 -0.19 -20.95
CA SER A 232 -8.92 0.70 -21.12
C SER A 232 -8.63 1.82 -22.13
N GLY A 233 -7.36 2.21 -22.24
CA GLY A 233 -6.84 3.11 -23.26
C GLY A 233 -5.41 2.73 -23.63
N SER A 234 -5.05 2.96 -24.90
CA SER A 234 -3.70 2.76 -25.43
C SER A 234 -3.51 3.64 -26.68
N SER A 235 -2.38 4.33 -26.76
CA SER A 235 -1.97 5.18 -27.89
C SER A 235 -0.51 4.84 -28.24
N PHE A 236 -0.28 4.41 -29.49
CA PHE A 236 1.04 4.20 -30.11
C PHE A 236 0.86 3.90 -31.61
N PRO A 237 1.60 4.55 -32.54
CA PRO A 237 2.58 5.64 -32.33
C PRO A 237 1.90 7.01 -32.11
N GLY A 238 2.66 8.11 -32.21
CA GLY A 238 2.25 9.47 -31.83
C GLY A 238 2.71 9.78 -30.41
N ASP A 239 2.17 9.02 -29.47
CA ASP A 239 2.61 8.93 -28.08
C ASP A 239 2.88 7.46 -27.74
N ASP A 240 3.35 7.14 -26.54
CA ASP A 240 3.51 5.76 -26.11
C ASP A 240 2.96 5.53 -24.69
N MET A 241 1.63 5.58 -24.59
CA MET A 241 0.92 5.58 -23.31
C MET A 241 -0.29 4.65 -23.28
N ALA A 242 -0.49 3.97 -22.16
CA ALA A 242 -1.67 3.16 -21.89
C ALA A 242 -2.10 3.25 -20.42
N TYR A 243 -3.38 2.99 -20.20
CA TYR A 243 -3.98 2.75 -18.89
C TYR A 243 -4.65 1.38 -18.87
N VAL A 244 -4.26 0.55 -17.91
CA VAL A 244 -4.83 -0.76 -17.64
C VAL A 244 -5.73 -0.65 -16.40
N ALA A 245 -7.02 -0.88 -16.60
CA ALA A 245 -7.96 -1.02 -15.49
C ALA A 245 -7.79 -2.39 -14.85
N VAL A 246 -7.58 -2.41 -13.54
CA VAL A 246 -7.26 -3.63 -12.81
C VAL A 246 -8.54 -4.24 -12.23
N SER A 247 -8.65 -5.57 -12.28
CA SER A 247 -9.79 -6.30 -11.76
C SER A 247 -9.82 -6.31 -10.23
N SER A 248 -11.01 -6.52 -9.65
CA SER A 248 -11.13 -6.68 -8.19
C SER A 248 -10.30 -7.86 -7.67
N GLY A 249 -9.67 -7.66 -6.51
CA GLY A 249 -8.76 -8.61 -5.86
C GLY A 249 -7.27 -8.29 -6.04
N ASN A 250 -6.91 -7.30 -6.85
CA ASN A 250 -5.55 -6.79 -6.94
C ASN A 250 -5.46 -5.45 -6.17
N THR A 251 -4.42 -5.27 -5.36
CA THR A 251 -4.22 -4.09 -4.51
C THR A 251 -3.20 -3.15 -5.16
N MET A 252 -3.59 -1.93 -5.45
CA MET A 252 -2.66 -0.94 -6.02
C MET A 252 -1.78 -0.34 -4.92
N ILE A 253 -0.47 -0.36 -5.13
CA ILE A 253 0.52 0.13 -4.18
C ILE A 253 1.20 1.38 -4.73
N ALA A 254 1.26 2.43 -3.92
CA ALA A 254 1.92 3.71 -4.22
C ALA A 254 3.46 3.62 -4.15
N ALA A 255 4.05 2.63 -4.82
CA ALA A 255 5.48 2.39 -4.78
C ALA A 255 5.99 1.73 -6.06
N VAL A 256 7.31 1.82 -6.25
CA VAL A 256 8.07 1.17 -7.32
C VAL A 256 9.02 0.14 -6.70
N ASN A 257 9.13 -1.03 -7.29
CA ASN A 257 10.06 -2.08 -6.86
C ASN A 257 11.51 -1.63 -7.10
N ASN A 258 12.36 -1.68 -6.08
CA ASN A 258 13.77 -1.31 -6.20
C ASN A 258 14.69 -2.47 -6.62
N TYR A 259 14.13 -3.67 -6.82
CA TYR A 259 14.83 -4.91 -7.17
C TYR A 259 15.96 -5.32 -6.21
N ASN A 260 15.96 -4.78 -4.99
CA ASN A 260 16.91 -5.07 -3.92
C ASN A 260 16.17 -5.42 -2.61
N GLY A 261 15.03 -6.12 -2.72
CA GLY A 261 14.20 -6.55 -1.59
C GLY A 261 13.31 -5.46 -0.96
N GLY A 262 13.22 -4.27 -1.57
CA GLY A 262 12.42 -3.15 -1.06
C GLY A 262 11.60 -2.43 -2.14
N ARG A 263 11.01 -1.30 -1.77
CA ARG A 263 10.21 -0.44 -2.65
C ARG A 263 10.60 1.02 -2.45
N VAL A 264 10.54 1.82 -3.51
CA VAL A 264 10.63 3.28 -3.46
C VAL A 264 9.23 3.85 -3.45
N ALA A 265 8.90 4.60 -2.40
CA ALA A 265 7.64 5.32 -2.28
C ALA A 265 7.46 6.35 -3.41
N VAL A 266 6.25 6.44 -3.95
CA VAL A 266 5.85 7.47 -4.91
C VAL A 266 5.10 8.54 -4.14
N ALA A 267 5.59 9.78 -4.15
CA ALA A 267 4.99 10.90 -3.44
C ALA A 267 4.30 11.91 -4.36
N GLY A 268 4.55 11.84 -5.66
CA GLY A 268 3.97 12.75 -6.65
C GLY A 268 4.57 12.53 -8.03
N SER A 269 4.38 13.48 -8.92
CA SER A 269 4.88 13.47 -10.31
C SER A 269 5.49 14.81 -10.74
N GLN A 270 6.15 15.51 -9.82
CA GLN A 270 6.88 16.74 -10.14
C GLN A 270 8.02 16.42 -11.13
N ASP A 271 8.05 17.16 -12.24
CA ASP A 271 9.06 16.98 -13.27
C ASP A 271 10.46 17.37 -12.79
N ALA A 272 11.41 16.45 -12.92
CA ALA A 272 12.82 16.72 -12.67
C ALA A 272 13.49 17.42 -13.88
N PRO A 273 14.32 18.45 -13.68
CA PRO A 273 14.99 19.16 -14.77
C PRO A 273 16.01 18.28 -15.52
N VAL A 274 16.43 18.73 -16.71
CA VAL A 274 17.56 18.12 -17.43
C VAL A 274 18.82 18.16 -16.56
N GLY A 275 19.59 17.09 -16.56
CA GLY A 275 20.75 16.88 -15.68
C GLY A 275 20.41 16.17 -14.36
N SER A 276 19.14 16.10 -13.96
CA SER A 276 18.74 15.35 -12.77
C SER A 276 19.01 13.86 -12.91
N SER A 277 19.31 13.23 -11.76
CA SER A 277 19.34 11.78 -11.65
C SER A 277 17.94 11.20 -11.83
N ILE A 278 17.88 10.05 -12.48
CA ILE A 278 16.64 9.31 -12.71
C ILE A 278 16.94 7.82 -12.64
N CYS A 279 16.06 7.06 -12.00
CA CYS A 279 16.13 5.62 -11.93
C CYS A 279 14.92 4.99 -12.61
N ARG A 280 15.12 3.87 -13.28
CA ARG A 280 14.07 3.02 -13.83
C ARG A 280 13.97 1.72 -13.08
N SER A 281 12.75 1.21 -12.98
CA SER A 281 12.43 -0.15 -12.59
C SER A 281 11.76 -0.92 -13.73
N GLY A 282 12.28 -2.09 -14.09
CA GLY A 282 11.71 -2.95 -15.12
C GLY A 282 11.92 -4.43 -14.83
N SER A 283 11.00 -5.26 -15.33
CA SER A 283 10.93 -6.69 -15.03
C SER A 283 12.07 -7.54 -15.58
N THR A 284 12.87 -6.99 -16.49
CA THR A 284 13.95 -7.73 -17.16
C THR A 284 15.30 -7.40 -16.54
N THR A 285 15.63 -6.11 -16.46
CA THR A 285 16.94 -5.67 -15.95
C THR A 285 16.90 -5.19 -14.49
N GLY A 286 15.71 -5.05 -13.91
CA GLY A 286 15.55 -4.57 -12.55
C GLY A 286 15.73 -3.05 -12.43
N TRP A 287 16.56 -2.62 -11.47
CA TRP A 287 16.73 -1.21 -11.10
C TRP A 287 18.03 -0.62 -11.66
N HIS A 288 17.91 0.40 -12.51
CA HIS A 288 19.06 1.10 -13.11
C HIS A 288 18.87 2.61 -13.06
N CYS A 289 19.96 3.34 -12.88
CA CYS A 289 19.93 4.80 -12.80
C CYS A 289 20.85 5.45 -13.84
N GLY A 290 20.59 6.73 -14.09
CA GLY A 290 21.28 7.56 -15.06
C GLY A 290 20.85 9.01 -14.89
N THR A 291 20.88 9.78 -15.98
CA THR A 291 20.60 11.21 -15.99
C THR A 291 19.64 11.58 -17.12
N ILE A 292 18.78 12.56 -16.86
CA ILE A 292 17.92 13.16 -17.88
C ILE A 292 18.80 14.00 -18.80
N GLN A 293 18.78 13.70 -20.10
CA GLN A 293 19.57 14.41 -21.12
C GLN A 293 18.73 15.44 -21.88
N ALA A 294 17.46 15.14 -22.12
CA ALA A 294 16.53 16.05 -22.80
C ALA A 294 15.08 15.71 -22.43
N ARG A 295 14.19 16.69 -22.57
CA ARG A 295 12.73 16.54 -22.54
C ARG A 295 12.16 16.96 -23.90
N ASN A 296 10.94 16.55 -24.20
CA ASN A 296 10.28 16.83 -25.49
C ASN A 296 11.08 16.31 -26.70
N SER A 297 11.64 15.10 -26.58
CA SER A 297 12.36 14.43 -27.66
C SER A 297 11.38 13.75 -28.62
N THR A 298 11.66 13.82 -29.92
CA THR A 298 10.97 13.01 -30.93
C THR A 298 11.83 11.81 -31.30
N VAL A 299 11.24 10.62 -31.33
CA VAL A 299 11.90 9.37 -31.73
C VAL A 299 11.12 8.71 -32.85
N ASN A 300 11.81 8.27 -33.90
CA ASN A 300 11.20 7.59 -35.04
C ASN A 300 11.35 6.08 -34.86
N TYR A 301 10.30 5.41 -34.37
CA TYR A 301 10.23 3.96 -34.32
C TYR A 301 9.78 3.39 -35.68
N PRO A 302 10.01 2.09 -35.96
CA PRO A 302 9.50 1.44 -37.16
C PRO A 302 7.99 1.58 -37.36
N GLU A 303 7.23 1.65 -36.26
CA GLU A 303 5.78 1.81 -36.25
C GLU A 303 5.32 3.25 -36.49
N GLY A 304 6.19 4.24 -36.23
CA GLY A 304 5.91 5.67 -36.41
C GLY A 304 6.68 6.57 -35.43
N SER A 305 6.57 7.88 -35.64
CA SER A 305 7.17 8.87 -34.74
C SER A 305 6.41 8.96 -33.42
N VAL A 306 7.15 9.08 -32.32
CA VAL A 306 6.63 9.35 -30.98
C VAL A 306 7.24 10.66 -30.47
N TYR A 307 6.40 11.56 -29.96
CA TYR A 307 6.77 12.92 -29.56
C TYR A 307 6.86 13.04 -28.02
N GLY A 308 7.34 14.18 -27.52
CA GLY A 308 7.25 14.50 -26.08
C GLY A 308 8.18 13.72 -25.14
N LEU A 309 8.98 12.77 -25.63
CA LEU A 309 9.70 11.81 -24.78
C LEU A 309 10.81 12.44 -23.94
N ILE A 310 11.06 11.83 -22.78
CA ILE A 310 12.21 12.12 -21.91
C ILE A 310 13.38 11.23 -22.33
N ARG A 311 14.49 11.83 -22.78
CA ARG A 311 15.72 11.11 -23.15
C ARG A 311 16.65 11.00 -21.96
N THR A 312 17.20 9.81 -21.71
CA THR A 312 18.12 9.57 -20.58
C THR A 312 19.29 8.65 -20.93
N THR A 313 20.30 8.62 -20.06
CA THR A 313 21.45 7.67 -20.13
C THR A 313 21.17 6.29 -19.52
N VAL A 314 19.98 6.06 -18.97
CA VAL A 314 19.66 4.78 -18.32
C VAL A 314 19.58 3.67 -19.39
N CYS A 315 20.07 2.46 -19.11
CA CYS A 315 20.04 1.31 -20.05
C CYS A 315 18.77 0.46 -19.89
N ALA A 316 18.06 0.04 -20.96
CA ALA A 316 16.86 -0.80 -20.88
C ALA A 316 16.93 -1.96 -21.87
N GLU A 317 16.18 -3.04 -21.62
CA GLU A 317 16.09 -4.21 -22.49
C GLU A 317 14.63 -4.66 -22.72
N PRO A 318 14.35 -5.51 -23.73
CA PRO A 318 13.00 -6.01 -24.00
C PRO A 318 12.33 -6.62 -22.77
N GLY A 319 11.14 -6.09 -22.43
CA GLY A 319 10.37 -6.45 -21.23
C GLY A 319 10.43 -5.42 -20.12
N ASP A 320 11.36 -4.46 -20.14
CA ASP A 320 11.33 -3.26 -19.27
C ASP A 320 10.36 -2.19 -19.75
N SER A 321 9.86 -2.34 -20.99
CA SER A 321 8.79 -1.54 -21.58
C SER A 321 7.62 -1.32 -20.62
N GLY A 322 7.16 -0.09 -20.52
CA GLY A 322 6.13 0.33 -19.58
C GLY A 322 6.58 0.54 -18.14
N GLY A 323 7.78 0.09 -17.76
CA GLY A 323 8.31 0.18 -16.40
C GLY A 323 8.51 1.62 -15.91
N SER A 324 8.50 1.80 -14.59
CA SER A 324 8.57 3.11 -13.93
C SER A 324 9.90 3.81 -14.19
N ALA A 325 9.88 5.12 -14.39
CA ALA A 325 11.01 6.02 -14.25
C ALA A 325 10.72 7.08 -13.18
N ILE A 326 11.59 7.19 -12.19
CA ILE A 326 11.38 7.98 -10.96
C ILE A 326 12.66 8.75 -10.60
N SER A 327 12.49 9.98 -10.12
CA SER A 327 13.56 10.83 -9.58
C SER A 327 13.24 11.17 -8.13
N GLY A 328 14.09 10.73 -7.19
CA GLY A 328 13.73 10.73 -5.77
C GLY A 328 12.47 9.89 -5.52
N ASN A 329 11.39 10.54 -5.11
CA ASN A 329 10.06 9.95 -4.94
C ASN A 329 9.02 10.49 -5.95
N GLN A 330 9.46 11.17 -7.01
CA GLN A 330 8.60 11.80 -8.02
C GLN A 330 8.58 10.97 -9.31
N ALA A 331 7.41 10.49 -9.70
CA ALA A 331 7.19 9.79 -10.96
C ALA A 331 7.53 10.72 -12.14
N GLN A 332 8.30 10.20 -13.11
CA GLN A 332 8.73 10.96 -14.29
C GLN A 332 8.10 10.43 -15.57
N GLY A 333 8.04 9.10 -15.74
CA GLY A 333 7.50 8.51 -16.96
C GLY A 333 7.53 6.99 -16.99
N VAL A 334 7.05 6.41 -18.08
CA VAL A 334 7.07 4.96 -18.34
C VAL A 334 7.99 4.64 -19.51
N THR A 335 8.70 3.51 -19.46
CA THR A 335 9.67 3.11 -20.50
C THR A 335 8.98 2.97 -21.86
N SER A 336 9.36 3.79 -22.84
CA SER A 336 8.86 3.68 -24.21
C SER A 336 9.77 2.78 -25.06
N GLY A 337 11.06 3.11 -25.13
CA GLY A 337 12.02 2.31 -25.87
C GLY A 337 13.44 2.88 -25.74
N GLY A 338 14.39 2.30 -26.45
CA GLY A 338 15.78 2.73 -26.34
C GLY A 338 16.73 2.00 -27.28
N SER A 339 18.01 2.25 -27.09
CA SER A 339 19.11 1.63 -27.84
C SER A 339 20.24 1.26 -26.90
N GLY A 340 21.01 0.22 -27.24
CA GLY A 340 22.07 -0.33 -26.38
C GLY A 340 21.54 -1.46 -25.50
N ASN A 341 22.19 -1.69 -24.34
CA ASN A 341 21.80 -2.72 -23.37
C ASN A 341 22.40 -2.41 -21.99
N CYS A 342 22.06 -3.20 -20.97
CA CYS A 342 22.56 -2.97 -19.61
C CYS A 342 23.97 -3.52 -19.31
N ARG A 343 24.67 -4.05 -20.31
CA ARG A 343 26.09 -4.43 -20.21
C ARG A 343 27.02 -3.35 -20.73
N THR A 344 26.68 -2.69 -21.84
CA THR A 344 27.53 -1.70 -22.52
C THR A 344 27.00 -0.27 -22.41
N GLY A 345 25.84 -0.07 -21.79
CA GLY A 345 25.17 1.22 -21.72
C GLY A 345 24.23 1.45 -22.91
N GLY A 346 23.47 2.54 -22.84
CA GLY A 346 22.44 2.84 -23.81
C GLY A 346 21.76 4.19 -23.59
N THR A 347 20.75 4.46 -24.40
CA THR A 347 19.82 5.58 -24.24
C THR A 347 18.42 4.99 -24.10
N THR A 348 17.68 5.43 -23.09
CA THR A 348 16.26 5.07 -22.94
C THR A 348 15.40 6.32 -23.03
N TYR A 349 14.25 6.17 -23.65
CA TYR A 349 13.20 7.17 -23.76
C TYR A 349 12.00 6.78 -22.92
N PHE A 350 11.38 7.78 -22.30
CA PHE A 350 10.21 7.58 -21.43
C PHE A 350 9.08 8.50 -21.85
N GLN A 351 7.87 7.95 -21.89
CA GLN A 351 6.64 8.73 -22.01
C GLN A 351 6.38 9.46 -20.68
N PRO A 352 6.24 10.80 -20.67
CA PRO A 352 6.00 11.56 -19.44
C PRO A 352 4.75 11.13 -18.69
N VAL A 353 4.84 10.95 -17.37
CA VAL A 353 3.72 10.44 -16.55
C VAL A 353 2.52 11.40 -16.56
N ASN A 354 2.76 12.71 -16.46
CA ASN A 354 1.71 13.71 -16.34
C ASN A 354 0.77 13.74 -17.56
N GLU A 355 1.32 13.49 -18.74
CA GLU A 355 0.55 13.40 -19.98
C GLU A 355 -0.40 12.19 -19.98
N ILE A 356 0.06 11.03 -19.48
CA ILE A 356 -0.76 9.82 -19.35
C ILE A 356 -1.90 10.05 -18.37
N LEU A 357 -1.59 10.68 -17.22
CA LEU A 357 -2.57 10.99 -16.18
C LEU A 357 -3.66 11.92 -16.72
N GLN A 358 -3.28 12.98 -17.44
CA GLN A 358 -4.22 13.93 -18.06
C GLN A 358 -5.07 13.26 -19.14
N THR A 359 -4.45 12.52 -20.06
CA THR A 359 -5.12 11.86 -21.19
C THR A 359 -6.20 10.88 -20.74
N TYR A 360 -5.93 10.12 -19.67
CA TYR A 360 -6.85 9.08 -19.19
C TYR A 360 -7.65 9.48 -17.95
N GLY A 361 -7.53 10.74 -17.48
CA GLY A 361 -8.22 11.24 -16.29
C GLY A 361 -7.90 10.45 -15.03
N ARG A 362 -6.61 10.12 -14.81
CA ARG A 362 -6.15 9.28 -13.71
C ARG A 362 -5.35 10.06 -12.69
N THR A 363 -5.48 9.67 -11.43
CA THR A 363 -4.74 10.20 -10.30
C THR A 363 -3.69 9.17 -9.87
N LEU A 364 -2.44 9.62 -9.79
CA LEU A 364 -1.33 8.81 -9.28
C LEU A 364 -1.58 8.44 -7.82
N LEU A 365 -1.36 7.17 -7.46
CA LEU A 365 -1.37 6.79 -6.04
C LEU A 365 -0.06 7.25 -5.38
N THR A 366 -0.18 7.96 -4.26
CA THR A 366 0.97 8.45 -3.50
C THR A 366 0.99 7.88 -2.08
N SER A 367 2.19 7.59 -1.57
CA SER A 367 2.40 6.98 -0.25
C SER A 367 2.21 7.96 0.92
N GLY A 368 1.79 9.19 0.64
CA GLY A 368 1.54 10.28 1.60
C GLY A 368 0.08 10.51 1.96
N GLY A 369 -0.85 9.68 1.48
CA GLY A 369 -2.28 9.78 1.81
C GLY A 369 -3.15 9.78 0.56
N GLY A 370 -3.77 8.64 0.27
CA GLY A 370 -4.68 8.44 -0.87
C GLY A 370 -6.01 7.84 -0.43
N GLY A 371 -6.69 8.49 0.53
CA GLY A 371 -8.14 8.62 0.41
C GLY A 371 -8.44 9.71 -0.62
N ASN A 372 -9.64 9.71 -1.21
CA ASN A 372 -10.09 10.84 -2.05
C ASN A 372 -9.81 12.19 -1.36
N PRO A 373 -9.58 13.29 -2.12
CA PRO A 373 -9.60 14.62 -1.53
C PRO A 373 -10.98 14.82 -0.85
N PRO A 374 -11.02 15.06 0.47
CA PRO A 374 -12.29 15.26 1.14
C PRO A 374 -12.91 16.60 0.76
N ASP A 375 -14.22 16.61 0.64
CA ASP A 375 -15.05 17.80 0.72
C ASP A 375 -14.72 18.52 2.06
N PRO A 376 -14.64 19.85 2.11
CA PRO A 376 -14.43 20.58 3.37
C PRO A 376 -15.52 20.30 4.42
N ALA A 377 -16.67 19.73 4.02
CA ALA A 377 -17.69 19.17 4.92
C ALA A 377 -17.23 17.92 5.72
N ASP A 378 -16.17 17.24 5.29
CA ASP A 378 -15.61 16.01 5.92
C ASP A 378 -14.33 16.29 6.74
N CYS A 379 -14.09 17.55 7.13
CA CYS A 379 -12.93 17.96 7.94
C CYS A 379 -13.16 17.70 9.44
N ASP A 380 -13.34 16.44 9.82
CA ASP A 380 -13.57 16.03 11.21
C ASP A 380 -12.49 16.57 12.16
N GLY A 381 -12.90 17.37 13.16
CA GLY A 381 -12.01 18.03 14.12
C GLY A 381 -11.70 19.51 13.81
N ALA A 382 -12.24 20.08 12.72
CA ALA A 382 -12.20 21.52 12.50
C ALA A 382 -13.13 22.26 13.48
N SER A 383 -12.66 23.37 14.05
CA SER A 383 -13.42 24.20 15.00
C SER A 383 -13.75 25.59 14.47
N ALA A 384 -13.21 25.95 13.30
CA ALA A 384 -13.49 27.21 12.62
C ALA A 384 -13.44 27.03 11.09
N THR A 385 -14.17 27.87 10.36
CA THR A 385 -14.11 27.96 8.90
C THR A 385 -13.77 29.39 8.50
N TYR A 386 -12.86 29.54 7.54
CA TYR A 386 -12.42 30.82 6.99
C TYR A 386 -12.63 30.82 5.48
N THR A 387 -13.09 31.93 4.93
CA THR A 387 -13.30 32.09 3.50
C THR A 387 -12.53 33.30 2.97
N GLY A 388 -12.28 33.29 1.67
CA GLY A 388 -11.63 34.40 0.98
C GLY A 388 -11.69 34.24 -0.52
N SER A 389 -11.09 35.18 -1.26
CA SER A 389 -10.97 35.09 -2.71
C SER A 389 -9.58 35.57 -3.11
N LEU A 390 -8.91 34.80 -3.98
CA LEU A 390 -7.55 35.07 -4.42
C LEU A 390 -7.50 35.16 -5.95
N SER A 391 -6.70 36.09 -6.44
CA SER A 391 -6.20 36.07 -7.82
C SER A 391 -5.03 35.09 -7.94
N SER A 392 -4.72 34.62 -9.15
CA SER A 392 -3.58 33.74 -9.41
C SER A 392 -2.28 34.35 -8.89
N GLY A 393 -1.48 33.54 -8.19
CA GLY A 393 -0.27 33.95 -7.45
C GLY A 393 -0.55 34.69 -6.13
N GLY A 394 -1.81 34.92 -5.76
CA GLY A 394 -2.20 35.60 -4.54
C GLY A 394 -2.12 34.70 -3.30
N GLN A 395 -1.78 35.28 -2.16
CA GLN A 395 -1.73 34.59 -0.87
C GLN A 395 -2.55 35.33 0.19
N GLN A 396 -3.13 34.57 1.12
CA GLN A 396 -3.82 35.14 2.29
C GLN A 396 -3.50 34.35 3.55
N ALA A 397 -3.18 35.08 4.62
CA ALA A 397 -3.01 34.51 5.94
C ALA A 397 -4.37 34.29 6.63
N GLN A 398 -4.49 33.20 7.38
CA GLN A 398 -5.66 32.85 8.18
C GLN A 398 -5.21 32.46 9.61
N PRO A 399 -5.98 32.84 10.64
CA PRO A 399 -7.33 33.41 10.60
C PRO A 399 -7.38 34.92 10.31
N ASN A 400 -8.34 35.34 9.47
CA ASN A 400 -8.72 36.71 9.15
C ASN A 400 -7.54 37.65 8.82
N GLY A 401 -6.59 37.20 8.00
CA GLY A 401 -5.41 37.99 7.63
C GLY A 401 -4.30 38.00 8.68
N SER A 402 -4.44 37.20 9.74
CA SER A 402 -3.55 37.22 10.90
C SER A 402 -3.10 35.81 11.31
N TYR A 403 -2.61 35.69 12.54
CA TYR A 403 -2.14 34.47 13.18
C TYR A 403 -2.93 34.18 14.46
N TYR A 404 -2.77 32.99 15.02
CA TYR A 404 -3.34 32.59 16.30
C TYR A 404 -2.27 32.06 17.26
N TYR A 405 -2.57 32.07 18.55
CA TYR A 405 -1.75 31.43 19.58
C TYR A 405 -2.35 30.08 19.97
N SER A 406 -1.52 29.04 20.04
CA SER A 406 -1.85 27.73 20.62
C SER A 406 -1.21 27.62 21.99
N SER A 407 -2.01 27.50 23.05
CA SER A 407 -1.53 27.43 24.44
C SER A 407 -1.08 26.04 24.86
N ALA A 408 -1.47 25.00 24.11
CA ALA A 408 -1.09 23.61 24.34
C ALA A 408 -0.44 23.00 23.10
N SER A 409 0.33 21.94 23.32
CA SER A 409 0.77 21.06 22.24
C SER A 409 -0.37 20.16 21.79
N GLY A 410 -0.52 19.95 20.48
CA GLY A 410 -1.54 19.05 19.96
C GLY A 410 -1.68 19.14 18.44
N GLY A 411 -2.75 18.54 17.90
CA GLY A 411 -3.03 18.51 16.48
C GLY A 411 -3.57 19.84 15.93
N HIS A 412 -2.93 20.32 14.88
CA HIS A 412 -3.46 21.29 13.94
C HIS A 412 -4.00 20.55 12.72
N LEU A 413 -5.15 20.98 12.23
CA LEU A 413 -5.82 20.43 11.06
C LEU A 413 -6.27 21.59 10.16
N GLY A 414 -6.10 21.46 8.86
CA GLY A 414 -6.62 22.38 7.86
C GLY A 414 -7.11 21.61 6.65
N CYS A 415 -8.32 21.90 6.17
CA CYS A 415 -8.89 21.41 4.93
C CYS A 415 -9.28 22.61 4.06
N LEU A 416 -8.55 22.81 2.97
CA LEU A 416 -8.75 23.89 2.01
C LEU A 416 -9.55 23.37 0.81
N THR A 417 -10.38 24.25 0.26
CA THR A 417 -11.14 24.02 -0.96
C THR A 417 -11.24 25.31 -1.73
N GLY A 418 -10.74 25.29 -2.95
CA GLY A 418 -10.80 26.34 -3.95
C GLY A 418 -11.62 25.91 -5.16
N PRO A 419 -11.68 26.76 -6.21
CA PRO A 419 -12.50 26.50 -7.39
C PRO A 419 -12.00 25.31 -8.22
N SER A 420 -12.90 24.52 -8.80
CA SER A 420 -12.53 23.39 -9.67
C SER A 420 -11.62 23.82 -10.83
N GLY A 421 -10.58 23.05 -11.12
CA GLY A 421 -9.63 23.37 -12.20
C GLY A 421 -8.60 24.45 -11.83
N THR A 422 -8.48 24.78 -10.55
CA THR A 422 -7.42 25.65 -10.01
C THR A 422 -6.47 24.87 -9.11
N ASP A 423 -5.35 25.48 -8.78
CA ASP A 423 -4.31 24.95 -7.90
C ASP A 423 -4.19 25.88 -6.68
N PHE A 424 -4.62 25.39 -5.52
CA PHE A 424 -4.68 26.15 -4.29
C PHE A 424 -3.92 25.40 -3.20
N ASP A 425 -2.78 25.93 -2.78
CA ASP A 425 -1.96 25.35 -1.72
C ASP A 425 -2.40 25.84 -0.33
N LEU A 426 -2.16 24.99 0.67
CA LEU A 426 -2.31 25.32 2.09
C LEU A 426 -0.98 25.11 2.82
N TYR A 427 -0.50 26.14 3.52
CA TYR A 427 0.68 26.03 4.40
C TYR A 427 0.32 26.34 5.84
N LEU A 428 0.75 25.50 6.78
CA LEU A 428 0.81 25.87 8.20
C LEU A 428 2.19 26.46 8.48
N GLN A 429 2.21 27.66 9.05
CA GLN A 429 3.44 28.32 9.48
C GLN A 429 3.45 28.52 10.99
N LYS A 430 4.62 28.36 11.61
CA LYS A 430 4.88 28.64 13.02
C LYS A 430 5.86 29.80 13.16
N TRP A 431 5.61 30.70 14.11
CA TRP A 431 6.57 31.75 14.46
C TRP A 431 7.72 31.18 15.27
N ASN A 432 8.96 31.42 14.84
CA ASN A 432 10.16 30.97 15.55
C ASN A 432 10.82 32.07 16.40
N GLY A 433 10.21 33.26 16.50
CA GLY A 433 10.77 34.42 17.21
C GLY A 433 11.24 35.54 16.27
N SER A 434 11.52 35.24 15.00
CA SER A 434 11.97 36.22 14.01
C SER A 434 11.31 36.11 12.64
N THR A 435 10.87 34.91 12.25
CA THR A 435 10.24 34.65 10.94
C THR A 435 9.15 33.58 11.07
N TRP A 436 8.22 33.61 10.12
CA TRP A 436 7.25 32.54 9.94
C TRP A 436 7.90 31.39 9.16
N GLN A 437 7.92 30.21 9.75
CA GLN A 437 8.48 28.99 9.16
C GLN A 437 7.35 28.05 8.79
N THR A 438 7.31 27.56 7.56
CA THR A 438 6.37 26.51 7.15
C THR A 438 6.71 25.22 7.89
N VAL A 439 5.76 24.72 8.68
CA VAL A 439 5.89 23.49 9.48
C VAL A 439 5.08 22.33 8.92
N ALA A 440 4.08 22.61 8.07
CA ALA A 440 3.37 21.62 7.28
C ALA A 440 2.75 22.28 6.05
N SER A 441 2.46 21.50 5.01
CA SER A 441 1.79 22.01 3.81
C SER A 441 1.06 20.92 3.05
N GLY A 442 0.05 21.34 2.29
CA GLY A 442 -0.62 20.60 1.24
C GLY A 442 -0.46 21.42 -0.03
N THR A 443 0.22 20.85 -1.02
CA THR A 443 0.61 21.54 -2.24
C THR A 443 0.42 20.63 -3.46
N THR A 444 -0.68 19.89 -3.47
CA THR A 444 -1.05 19.10 -4.64
C THR A 444 -1.59 20.06 -5.72
N PRO A 445 -1.56 19.68 -7.00
CA PRO A 445 -2.13 20.52 -8.07
C PRO A 445 -3.67 20.65 -8.03
N ALA A 446 -4.31 20.21 -6.94
CA ALA A 446 -5.74 20.26 -6.79
C ALA A 446 -6.15 21.61 -6.21
N ALA A 447 -7.42 21.94 -6.39
CA ALA A 447 -8.00 23.09 -5.70
C ALA A 447 -8.20 22.83 -4.21
N SER A 448 -7.98 21.60 -3.72
CA SER A 448 -8.30 21.20 -2.35
C SER A 448 -7.13 20.52 -1.68
N GLU A 449 -6.87 20.89 -0.43
CA GLU A 449 -5.72 20.43 0.35
C GLU A 449 -6.14 19.99 1.73
N ARG A 450 -5.46 18.98 2.29
CA ARG A 450 -5.62 18.61 3.71
C ARG A 450 -4.26 18.55 4.38
N VAL A 451 -4.12 19.30 5.47
CA VAL A 451 -2.88 19.43 6.24
C VAL A 451 -3.14 19.09 7.69
N THR A 452 -2.36 18.15 8.22
CA THR A 452 -2.35 17.81 9.65
C THR A 452 -0.95 17.98 10.22
N TYR A 453 -0.83 18.54 11.43
CA TYR A 453 0.45 18.78 12.07
C TYR A 453 0.34 18.77 13.59
N THR A 454 1.15 17.96 14.29
CA THR A 454 1.24 18.01 15.75
C THR A 454 2.27 19.06 16.16
N GLY A 455 1.79 20.19 16.68
CA GLY A 455 2.62 21.34 17.05
C GLY A 455 2.79 21.49 18.57
N THR A 456 3.85 22.18 18.99
CA THR A 456 4.00 22.65 20.38
C THR A 456 3.33 24.01 20.58
N ALA A 457 3.14 24.46 21.83
CA ALA A 457 2.61 25.79 22.11
C ALA A 457 3.39 26.90 21.38
N GLY A 458 2.70 27.94 20.91
CA GLY A 458 3.29 29.02 20.13
C GLY A 458 2.32 29.68 19.15
N TYR A 459 2.83 30.62 18.36
CA TYR A 459 2.04 31.31 17.34
C TYR A 459 2.08 30.58 15.99
N TYR A 460 0.92 30.45 15.37
CA TYR A 460 0.72 29.77 14.10
C TYR A 460 -0.15 30.60 13.16
N ARG A 461 0.02 30.41 11.85
CA ARG A 461 -0.89 30.91 10.83
C ARG A 461 -1.01 29.92 9.69
N TRP A 462 -2.17 29.89 9.06
CA TRP A 462 -2.37 29.24 7.78
C TRP A 462 -2.10 30.23 6.66
N ILE A 463 -1.46 29.81 5.58
CA ILE A 463 -1.35 30.55 4.33
C ILE A 463 -2.09 29.77 3.27
N VAL A 464 -3.12 30.38 2.70
CA VAL A 464 -3.77 29.90 1.48
C VAL A 464 -3.12 30.59 0.30
N HIS A 465 -2.71 29.84 -0.71
CA HIS A 465 -2.02 30.36 -1.89
C HIS A 465 -2.71 29.86 -3.14
N ALA A 466 -3.20 30.77 -3.98
CA ALA A 466 -3.72 30.41 -5.30
C ALA A 466 -2.54 30.25 -6.27
N TYR A 467 -1.88 29.09 -6.24
CA TYR A 467 -0.69 28.82 -7.06
C TYR A 467 -0.99 29.01 -8.55
N SER A 468 -2.13 28.50 -9.02
CA SER A 468 -2.64 28.79 -10.36
C SER A 468 -4.18 28.84 -10.39
N GLY A 469 -4.73 29.74 -11.21
CA GLY A 469 -6.17 29.99 -11.25
C GLY A 469 -6.61 31.04 -10.22
N SER A 470 -7.90 31.37 -10.18
CA SER A 470 -8.43 32.43 -9.32
C SER A 470 -9.83 32.07 -8.85
N GLY A 471 -10.21 32.60 -7.69
CA GLY A 471 -11.57 32.51 -7.19
C GLY A 471 -11.64 32.33 -5.69
N SER A 472 -12.84 31.99 -5.23
CA SER A 472 -13.14 31.87 -3.81
C SER A 472 -12.67 30.55 -3.23
N TYR A 473 -12.18 30.59 -1.99
CA TYR A 473 -11.81 29.41 -1.23
C TYR A 473 -12.54 29.34 0.12
N SER A 474 -12.60 28.14 0.69
CA SER A 474 -12.99 27.84 2.06
C SER A 474 -11.90 27.02 2.73
N LEU A 475 -11.54 27.37 3.97
CA LEU A 475 -10.58 26.67 4.81
C LEU A 475 -11.26 26.30 6.13
N ALA A 476 -11.56 25.02 6.33
CA ALA A 476 -11.92 24.49 7.64
C ALA A 476 -10.64 24.20 8.43
N ALA A 477 -10.51 24.69 9.67
CA ALA A 477 -9.31 24.49 10.47
C ALA A 477 -9.62 24.14 11.95
N GLY A 478 -8.82 23.23 12.49
CA GLY A 478 -8.81 22.81 13.89
C GLY A 478 -7.46 23.13 14.55
N ARG A 479 -7.50 23.35 15.86
CA ARG A 479 -6.31 23.60 16.69
C ARG A 479 -6.47 22.96 18.07
N PRO A 480 -5.36 22.72 18.79
CA PRO A 480 -5.34 22.10 20.11
C PRO A 480 -6.14 22.87 21.17
#